data_AF-A0AAD5N799-F1
#
_entry.id   AF-A0AAD5N799-F1
#
_cell.length_a   1.000
_cell.length_b   1.000
_cell.length_c   1.000
_cell.angle_alpha   90.00
_cell.angle_beta   90.00
_cell.angle_gamma   90.00
#
_symmetry.space_group_name_H-M   'P 1'
#
loop_
_entity.id
_entity.type
_entity.pdbx_description
1 polymer ?
#
loop_
_entity_poly.entity_id
_entity_poly.type
_entity_poly.pdbx_seq_one_letter_code
_entity_poly.pdbx_strand_id
1 'polypeptide(L)'
;MVLNTAVQTVVASLAPFHLLSFSTLLGSQLYQTFIVTKVAFKNLPRNPYVNFQKHIFPIYFHGQALLLFLSAATFPPYGPVSLVQQKSDWIPFTISGVVSVLNLLVFGPRTKKLMLDRADQGIVDKAANLEGPSPTMQVLKKKFSTAHAMCIHLNLIGLGAHLWYMWSLASHLQYQDASP
;
A
#
# COMPACT_ATOMS: atom_id res chain seq x y z
N MET A 1 -42.96 13.12 6.85
CA MET A 1 -42.04 12.10 7.42
C MET A 1 -41.49 11.23 6.29
N VAL A 2 -40.63 11.78 5.43
CA VAL A 2 -40.06 11.07 4.25
C VAL A 2 -38.53 11.22 4.17
N LEU A 3 -37.94 12.12 4.97
CA LEU A 3 -36.49 12.37 5.00
C LEU A 3 -35.65 11.23 5.63
N ASN A 4 -36.29 10.18 6.18
CA ASN A 4 -35.61 9.23 7.06
C ASN A 4 -35.26 7.88 6.40
N THR A 5 -35.88 7.51 5.28
CA THR A 5 -35.60 6.24 4.60
C THR A 5 -34.29 6.27 3.84
N ALA A 6 -34.00 7.32 3.06
CA ALA A 6 -32.74 7.41 2.30
C ALA A 6 -31.50 7.45 3.20
N VAL A 7 -31.55 8.20 4.30
CA VAL A 7 -30.49 8.24 5.32
C VAL A 7 -30.35 6.87 6.00
N GLN A 8 -31.46 6.20 6.33
CA GLN A 8 -31.42 4.84 6.88
C GLN A 8 -30.88 3.81 5.89
N THR A 9 -31.17 3.91 4.58
CA THR A 9 -30.62 3.03 3.55
C THR A 9 -29.12 3.27 3.34
N VAL A 10 -28.66 4.53 3.40
CA VAL A 10 -27.23 4.87 3.32
C VAL A 10 -26.48 4.34 4.54
N VAL A 11 -27.03 4.50 5.75
CA VAL A 11 -26.46 3.98 7.00
C VAL A 11 -26.52 2.45 7.08
N ALA A 12 -27.55 1.82 6.50
CA ALA A 12 -27.68 0.36 6.40
C ALA A 12 -26.87 -0.24 5.24
N SER A 13 -26.38 0.57 4.29
CA SER A 13 -25.58 0.09 3.17
C SER A 13 -24.10 0.06 3.51
N LEU A 14 -23.39 -0.94 3.00
CA LEU A 14 -21.93 -1.04 3.14
C LEU A 14 -21.17 -0.05 2.23
N ALA A 15 -21.86 0.63 1.31
CA ALA A 15 -21.25 1.44 0.26
C ALA A 15 -20.40 2.63 0.78
N PRO A 16 -20.83 3.44 1.77
CA PRO A 16 -20.00 4.51 2.30
C PRO A 16 -18.70 3.99 2.94
N PHE A 17 -18.77 2.87 3.66
CA PHE A 17 -17.61 2.25 4.30
C PHE A 17 -16.64 1.68 3.26
N HIS A 18 -17.17 1.07 2.20
CA HIS A 18 -16.39 0.61 1.06
C HIS A 18 -15.65 1.75 0.39
N LEU A 19 -16.38 2.80 0.02
CA LEU A 19 -15.82 3.96 -0.66
C LEU A 19 -14.77 4.66 0.20
N LEU A 20 -15.02 4.84 1.50
CA LEU A 20 -14.06 5.42 2.43
C LEU A 20 -12.79 4.55 2.54
N SER A 21 -12.94 3.24 2.75
CA SER A 21 -11.81 2.31 2.88
C SER A 21 -10.97 2.27 1.60
N PHE A 22 -11.63 2.18 0.45
CA PHE A 22 -10.97 2.09 -0.84
C PHE A 22 -10.30 3.41 -1.24
N SER A 23 -10.97 4.54 -1.04
CA SER A 23 -10.38 5.86 -1.33
C SER A 23 -9.18 6.15 -0.42
N THR A 24 -9.25 5.74 0.85
CA THR A 24 -8.12 5.86 1.79
C THR A 24 -6.95 4.95 1.37
N LEU A 25 -7.24 3.72 0.92
CA LEU A 25 -6.24 2.80 0.38
C LEU A 25 -5.50 3.40 -0.83
N LEU A 26 -6.24 3.85 -1.84
CA LEU A 26 -5.67 4.44 -3.04
C LEU A 26 -4.89 5.72 -2.72
N GLY A 27 -5.48 6.62 -1.94
CA GLY A 27 -4.87 7.89 -1.55
C GLY A 27 -3.59 7.71 -0.74
N SER A 28 -3.61 6.82 0.27
CA SER A 28 -2.42 6.53 1.09
C SER A 28 -1.28 5.93 0.26
N GLN A 29 -1.59 5.04 -0.70
CA GLN A 29 -0.58 4.45 -1.58
C GLN A 29 0.04 5.48 -2.53
N LEU A 30 -0.77 6.34 -3.15
CA LEU A 30 -0.28 7.42 -4.00
C LEU A 30 0.60 8.38 -3.20
N TYR A 31 0.12 8.83 -2.03
CA TYR A 31 0.84 9.79 -1.20
C TYR A 31 2.14 9.21 -0.64
N GLN A 32 2.11 7.99 -0.09
CA GLN A 32 3.30 7.36 0.48
C GLN A 32 4.38 7.09 -0.59
N THR A 33 3.97 6.58 -1.76
CA THR A 33 4.89 6.13 -2.82
C THR A 33 5.54 7.31 -3.52
N PHE A 34 4.76 8.31 -3.92
CA PHE A 34 5.25 9.40 -4.76
C PHE A 34 5.69 10.64 -3.99
N ILE A 35 5.10 10.90 -2.81
CA ILE A 35 5.39 12.12 -2.05
C ILE A 35 6.26 11.80 -0.83
N VAL A 36 5.74 11.08 0.15
CA VAL A 36 6.41 10.87 1.46
C VAL A 36 7.80 10.26 1.28
N THR A 37 7.90 9.16 0.52
CA THR A 37 9.18 8.47 0.32
C THR A 37 10.20 9.35 -0.40
N LYS A 38 9.77 10.09 -1.45
CA LYS A 38 10.66 10.96 -2.24
C LYS A 38 11.13 12.17 -1.45
N VAL A 39 10.22 12.84 -0.75
CA VAL A 39 10.53 14.02 0.07
C VAL A 39 11.45 13.62 1.23
N ALA A 40 11.15 12.53 1.94
CA ALA A 40 11.99 12.04 3.02
C ALA A 40 13.39 11.65 2.53
N PHE A 41 13.50 10.97 1.38
CA PHE A 41 14.79 10.56 0.83
C PHE A 41 15.66 11.77 0.42
N LYS A 42 15.05 12.82 -0.14
CA LYS A 42 15.77 14.02 -0.58
C LYS A 42 16.23 14.92 0.58
N ASN A 43 15.43 15.00 1.65
CA ASN A 43 15.60 16.03 2.68
C ASN A 43 16.14 15.49 4.01
N LEU A 44 16.18 14.17 4.23
CA LEU A 44 16.72 13.60 5.46
C LEU A 44 18.13 13.06 5.27
N PRO A 45 19.05 13.32 6.22
CA PRO A 45 20.30 12.59 6.30
C PRO A 45 20.06 11.08 6.45
N ARG A 46 21.07 10.26 6.12
CA ARG A 46 20.93 8.80 6.03
C ARG A 46 20.35 8.15 7.29
N ASN A 47 20.86 8.50 8.47
CA ASN A 47 20.43 7.90 9.74
C ASN A 47 18.98 8.27 10.10
N PRO A 48 18.58 9.57 10.10
CA PRO A 48 17.17 9.96 10.23
C PRO A 48 16.25 9.28 9.21
N TYR A 49 16.67 9.17 7.94
CA TYR A 49 15.88 8.48 6.91
C TYR A 49 15.66 7.01 7.23
N VAL A 50 16.71 6.28 7.61
CA VAL A 50 16.59 4.85 8.02
C VAL A 50 15.69 4.71 9.25
N ASN A 51 15.83 5.64 10.22
CA ASN A 51 14.98 5.68 11.41
C ASN A 51 13.51 5.99 11.09
N PHE A 52 13.24 6.84 10.10
CA PHE A 52 11.89 7.08 9.61
C PHE A 52 11.34 5.83 8.92
N GLN A 53 12.12 5.25 8.00
CA GLN A 53 11.71 4.09 7.21
C GLN A 53 11.37 2.87 8.07
N LYS A 54 12.15 2.59 9.13
CA LYS A 54 11.92 1.40 9.98
C LYS A 54 10.56 1.42 10.71
N HIS A 55 9.96 2.60 10.88
CA HIS A 55 8.65 2.80 11.51
C HIS A 55 7.53 2.93 10.48
N ILE A 56 7.73 3.71 9.42
CA ILE A 56 6.67 3.96 8.43
C ILE A 56 6.40 2.72 7.55
N PHE A 57 7.41 1.91 7.24
CA PHE A 57 7.25 0.72 6.38
C PHE A 57 6.22 -0.28 6.95
N PRO A 58 6.35 -0.71 8.23
CA PRO A 58 5.35 -1.59 8.84
C PRO A 58 3.95 -0.98 8.86
N ILE A 59 3.82 0.28 9.27
CA ILE A 59 2.53 0.98 9.35
C ILE A 59 1.86 1.00 7.97
N TYR A 60 2.63 1.32 6.94
CA TYR A 60 2.15 1.36 5.57
C TYR A 60 1.62 0.01 5.08
N PHE A 61 2.38 -1.08 5.23
CA PHE A 61 1.94 -2.39 4.73
C PHE A 61 0.77 -2.97 5.53
N HIS A 62 0.74 -2.76 6.85
CA HIS A 62 -0.41 -3.19 7.65
C HIS A 62 -1.65 -2.37 7.31
N GLY A 63 -1.50 -1.05 7.15
CA GLY A 63 -2.58 -0.16 6.72
C GLY A 63 -3.12 -0.54 5.34
N GLN A 64 -2.23 -0.84 4.38
CA GLN A 64 -2.59 -1.30 3.05
C GLN A 64 -3.42 -2.60 3.11
N ALA A 65 -2.94 -3.60 3.85
CA ALA A 65 -3.65 -4.87 3.99
C ALA A 65 -5.00 -4.71 4.71
N LEU A 66 -5.06 -3.91 5.77
CA LEU A 66 -6.28 -3.63 6.52
C LEU A 66 -7.31 -2.91 5.66
N LEU A 67 -6.92 -1.83 4.97
CA LEU A 67 -7.84 -1.06 4.13
C LEU A 67 -8.33 -1.89 2.94
N LEU A 68 -7.46 -2.70 2.33
CA LEU A 68 -7.87 -3.63 1.27
C LEU A 68 -8.88 -4.66 1.78
N PHE A 69 -8.64 -5.23 2.97
CA PHE A 69 -9.57 -6.15 3.61
C PHE A 69 -10.91 -5.47 3.90
N LEU A 70 -10.90 -4.26 4.48
CA LEU A 70 -12.12 -3.51 4.76
C LEU A 70 -12.90 -3.19 3.49
N SER A 71 -12.22 -2.77 2.42
CA SER A 71 -12.85 -2.56 1.11
C SER A 71 -13.51 -3.83 0.57
N ALA A 72 -12.85 -4.99 0.67
CA ALA A 72 -13.45 -6.25 0.22
C ALA A 72 -14.64 -6.68 1.10
N ALA A 73 -14.51 -6.54 2.43
CA ALA A 73 -15.53 -6.91 3.40
C ALA A 73 -16.80 -6.05 3.27
N THR A 74 -16.64 -4.80 2.88
CA THR A 74 -17.74 -3.83 2.73
C THR A 74 -18.24 -3.71 1.28
N PHE A 75 -17.75 -4.54 0.35
CA PHE A 75 -18.14 -4.47 -1.05
C PHE A 75 -19.67 -4.55 -1.24
N PRO A 76 -20.34 -3.55 -1.86
CA PRO A 76 -21.79 -3.55 -1.94
C PRO A 76 -22.37 -4.62 -2.89
N PRO A 77 -23.62 -5.09 -2.68
CA PRO A 77 -24.46 -4.83 -1.50
C PRO A 77 -24.20 -5.77 -0.30
N TYR A 78 -23.63 -6.97 -0.52
CA TYR A 78 -23.56 -8.04 0.50
C TYR A 78 -22.14 -8.46 0.88
N GLY A 79 -21.16 -7.58 0.70
CA GLY A 79 -19.75 -7.84 1.03
C GLY A 79 -19.06 -8.77 0.03
N PRO A 80 -18.19 -9.69 0.50
CA PRO A 80 -17.37 -10.53 -0.38
C PRO A 80 -18.14 -11.41 -1.37
N VAL A 81 -19.39 -11.79 -1.03
CA VAL A 81 -20.24 -12.58 -1.93
C VAL A 81 -20.54 -11.81 -3.21
N SER A 82 -20.83 -10.51 -3.09
CA SER A 82 -21.08 -9.62 -4.23
C SER A 82 -19.82 -9.38 -5.06
N LEU A 83 -18.65 -9.32 -4.42
CA LEU A 83 -17.36 -9.17 -5.09
C LEU A 83 -17.05 -10.38 -6.00
N VAL A 84 -17.23 -11.60 -5.51
CA VAL A 84 -16.94 -12.83 -6.29
C VAL A 84 -17.85 -12.99 -7.50
N GLN A 85 -19.08 -12.45 -7.44
CA GLN A 85 -20.04 -12.49 -8.54
C GLN A 85 -19.67 -11.53 -9.69
N GLN A 86 -18.95 -10.44 -9.40
CA GLN A 86 -18.57 -9.44 -10.40
C GLN A 86 -17.15 -9.67 -10.93
N LYS A 87 -17.06 -10.31 -12.12
CA LYS A 87 -15.77 -10.71 -12.72
C LYS A 87 -14.77 -9.58 -12.93
N SER A 88 -15.25 -8.38 -13.25
CA SER A 88 -14.41 -7.18 -13.43
C SER A 88 -13.73 -6.72 -12.14
N ASP A 89 -14.29 -7.10 -10.98
CA ASP A 89 -13.97 -6.46 -9.70
C ASP A 89 -13.16 -7.40 -8.79
N TRP A 90 -13.43 -8.72 -8.79
CA TRP A 90 -12.63 -9.64 -7.94
C TRP A 90 -11.19 -9.82 -8.44
N ILE A 91 -10.93 -9.65 -9.74
CA ILE A 91 -9.58 -9.77 -10.33
C ILE A 91 -8.61 -8.72 -9.74
N PRO A 92 -8.89 -7.40 -9.82
CA PRO A 92 -8.01 -6.41 -9.22
C PRO A 92 -7.86 -6.58 -7.71
N PHE A 93 -8.93 -6.98 -6.99
CA PHE A 93 -8.82 -7.30 -5.56
C PHE A 93 -7.87 -8.48 -5.28
N THR A 94 -7.91 -9.52 -6.11
CA THR A 94 -7.03 -10.69 -5.96
C THR A 94 -5.58 -10.31 -6.22
N ILE A 95 -5.32 -9.55 -7.27
CA ILE A 95 -3.97 -9.05 -7.59
C ILE A 95 -3.44 -8.20 -6.42
N SER A 96 -4.23 -7.23 -5.96
CA SER A 96 -3.86 -6.40 -4.81
C SER A 96 -3.66 -7.20 -3.53
N GLY A 97 -4.48 -8.23 -3.30
CA GLY A 97 -4.38 -9.12 -2.14
C GLY A 97 -3.05 -9.87 -2.12
N VAL A 98 -2.72 -10.56 -3.22
CA VAL A 98 -1.46 -11.32 -3.34
C VAL A 98 -0.25 -10.39 -3.19
N VAL A 99 -0.27 -9.26 -3.88
CA VAL A 99 0.79 -8.25 -3.81
C VAL A 99 0.97 -7.71 -2.39
N SER A 100 -0.13 -7.36 -1.71
CA SER A 100 -0.10 -6.80 -0.36
C SER A 100 0.42 -7.83 0.64
N VAL A 101 0.02 -9.10 0.53
CA VAL A 101 0.52 -10.19 1.38
C VAL A 101 2.02 -10.42 1.18
N LEU A 102 2.49 -10.47 -0.07
CA LEU A 102 3.92 -10.61 -0.37
C LEU A 102 4.73 -9.43 0.20
N ASN A 103 4.23 -8.21 0.06
CA ASN A 103 4.88 -7.04 0.64
C ASN A 103 4.87 -7.05 2.18
N LEU A 104 3.73 -7.40 2.79
CA LEU A 104 3.56 -7.41 4.24
C LEU A 104 4.42 -8.48 4.93
N LEU A 105 4.42 -9.71 4.38
CA LEU A 105 5.00 -10.87 5.06
C LEU A 105 6.41 -11.23 4.57
N VAL A 106 6.75 -10.90 3.32
CA VAL A 106 8.02 -11.33 2.71
C VAL A 106 8.96 -10.15 2.47
N PHE A 107 8.59 -9.24 1.56
CA PHE A 107 9.53 -8.24 1.05
C PHE A 107 9.69 -7.03 1.97
N GLY A 108 8.64 -6.61 2.68
CA GLY A 108 8.69 -5.53 3.66
C GLY A 108 9.62 -5.87 4.84
N PRO A 109 9.40 -6.97 5.57
CA PRO A 109 10.26 -7.40 6.66
C PRO A 109 11.71 -7.63 6.21
N ARG A 110 11.91 -8.28 5.06
CA ARG A 110 13.24 -8.52 4.48
C ARG A 110 13.97 -7.22 4.13
N THR A 111 13.29 -6.26 3.51
CA THR A 111 13.87 -4.95 3.16
C THR A 111 14.24 -4.18 4.43
N LYS A 112 13.36 -4.17 5.43
CA LYS A 112 13.62 -3.55 6.73
C LYS A 112 14.85 -4.15 7.41
N LYS A 113 14.95 -5.47 7.49
CA LYS A 113 16.11 -6.15 8.09
C LYS A 113 17.41 -5.77 7.37
N LEU A 114 17.44 -5.91 6.04
CA LEU A 114 18.63 -5.58 5.25
C LEU A 114 19.01 -4.10 5.31
N MET A 115 18.04 -3.21 5.53
CA MET A 115 18.32 -1.78 5.76
C MET A 115 19.05 -1.55 7.08
N LEU A 116 18.64 -2.25 8.15
CA LEU A 116 19.26 -2.17 9.47
C LEU A 116 20.64 -2.82 9.46
N ASP A 117 20.78 -4.03 8.90
CA ASP A 117 22.07 -4.73 8.77
C ASP A 117 23.11 -3.84 8.04
N ARG A 118 22.68 -3.10 7.02
CA ARG A 118 23.54 -2.13 6.31
C ARG A 118 23.91 -0.92 7.15
N ALA A 119 23.02 -0.45 8.03
CA ALA A 119 23.33 0.65 8.93
C ALA A 119 24.38 0.21 9.94
N ASP A 120 24.22 -0.97 10.53
CA ASP A 120 25.14 -1.54 11.51
C ASP A 120 26.51 -1.84 10.89
N GLN A 121 26.55 -2.46 9.71
CA GLN A 121 27.81 -2.69 8.98
C GLN A 121 28.51 -1.38 8.63
N GLY A 122 27.76 -0.30 8.38
CA GLY A 122 28.35 1.02 8.12
C GLY A 122 29.09 1.60 9.32
N ILE A 123 28.69 1.26 10.54
CA ILE A 123 29.38 1.64 11.77
C ILE A 123 30.69 0.84 11.90
N VAL A 124 30.63 -0.47 11.64
CA VAL A 124 31.79 -1.38 11.69
C VAL A 124 32.84 -0.98 10.66
N ASP A 125 32.45 -0.76 9.41
CA ASP A 125 33.36 -0.35 8.32
C ASP A 125 34.07 0.98 8.67
N LYS A 126 33.33 1.94 9.28
CA LYS A 126 33.89 3.22 9.72
C LYS A 126 34.86 3.05 10.89
N ALA A 127 34.54 2.21 11.88
CA ALA A 127 35.42 1.92 13.00
C ALA A 127 36.72 1.23 12.57
N ALA A 128 36.68 0.46 11.48
CA ALA A 128 37.83 -0.18 10.86
C ALA A 128 38.63 0.75 9.92
N ASN A 129 38.29 2.05 9.83
CA ASN A 129 38.92 3.04 8.95
C ASN A 129 39.03 2.59 7.48
N LEU A 130 38.03 1.85 6.98
CA LEU A 130 38.01 1.42 5.58
C LEU A 130 37.70 2.62 4.66
N GLU A 131 38.51 2.80 3.62
CA GLU A 131 38.27 3.84 2.58
C GLU A 131 37.04 3.53 1.70
N GLY A 132 36.51 2.30 1.76
CA GLY A 132 35.42 1.84 0.93
C GLY A 132 34.55 0.75 1.57
N PRO A 133 33.46 0.34 0.91
CA PRO A 133 32.55 -0.66 1.44
C PRO A 133 33.23 -2.04 1.52
N SER A 134 33.17 -2.65 2.71
CA SER A 134 33.66 -4.01 2.93
C SER A 134 32.96 -5.03 2.00
N PRO A 135 33.57 -6.21 1.76
CA PRO A 135 32.91 -7.28 1.01
C PRO A 135 31.52 -7.62 1.57
N THR A 136 31.39 -7.63 2.90
CA THR A 136 30.11 -7.81 3.61
C THR A 136 29.10 -6.72 3.25
N MET A 137 29.52 -5.44 3.29
CA MET A 137 28.68 -4.32 2.89
C MET A 137 28.21 -4.42 1.44
N GLN A 138 29.06 -4.89 0.52
CA GLN A 138 28.69 -5.06 -0.89
C GLN A 138 27.60 -6.14 -1.07
N VAL A 139 27.73 -7.27 -0.38
CA VAL A 139 26.70 -8.33 -0.37
C VAL A 139 25.38 -7.80 0.20
N LEU A 140 25.43 -7.06 1.31
CA LEU A 140 24.24 -6.46 1.92
C LEU A 140 23.57 -5.43 1.00
N LYS A 141 24.35 -4.58 0.32
CA LYS A 141 23.83 -3.62 -0.67
C LYS A 141 23.09 -4.32 -1.81
N LYS A 142 23.66 -5.41 -2.36
CA LYS A 142 23.02 -6.18 -3.43
C LYS A 142 21.71 -6.81 -2.97
N LYS A 143 21.72 -7.51 -1.82
CA LYS A 143 20.52 -8.12 -1.24
C LYS A 143 19.43 -7.09 -0.95
N PHE A 144 19.81 -5.95 -0.36
CA PHE A 144 18.89 -4.85 -0.09
C PHE A 144 18.27 -4.32 -1.39
N SER A 145 19.10 -4.04 -2.39
CA SER A 145 18.65 -3.48 -3.66
C SER A 145 17.58 -4.37 -4.31
N THR A 146 17.84 -5.68 -4.37
CA THR A 146 16.87 -6.65 -4.90
C THR A 146 15.58 -6.68 -4.09
N ALA A 147 15.66 -6.79 -2.76
CA ALA A 147 14.46 -6.85 -1.91
C ALA A 147 13.62 -5.55 -1.99
N HIS A 148 14.30 -4.40 -2.00
CA HIS A 148 13.66 -3.09 -2.11
C HIS A 148 13.01 -2.90 -3.48
N ALA A 149 13.70 -3.30 -4.56
CA ALA A 149 13.15 -3.26 -5.91
C ALA A 149 11.88 -4.12 -6.00
N MET A 150 11.91 -5.36 -5.52
CA MET A 150 10.70 -6.22 -5.49
C MET A 150 9.54 -5.55 -4.77
N CYS A 151 9.81 -4.92 -3.63
CA CYS A 151 8.81 -4.20 -2.86
C CYS A 151 8.18 -3.04 -3.65
N ILE A 152 8.99 -2.24 -4.35
CA ILE A 152 8.51 -1.16 -5.23
C ILE A 152 7.65 -1.71 -6.37
N HIS A 153 8.10 -2.75 -7.07
CA HIS A 153 7.38 -3.31 -8.23
C HIS A 153 6.05 -3.91 -7.82
N LEU A 154 6.03 -4.70 -6.74
CA LEU A 154 4.80 -5.22 -6.16
C LEU A 154 3.86 -4.07 -5.81
N ASN A 155 4.35 -3.03 -5.13
CA ASN A 155 3.51 -1.89 -4.80
C ASN A 155 2.99 -1.14 -6.04
N LEU A 156 3.74 -1.08 -7.14
CA LEU A 156 3.28 -0.48 -8.40
C LEU A 156 2.20 -1.33 -9.08
N ILE A 157 2.36 -2.66 -9.07
CA ILE A 157 1.34 -3.61 -9.58
C ILE A 157 0.04 -3.46 -8.80
N GLY A 158 0.13 -3.41 -7.46
CA GLY A 158 -1.03 -3.18 -6.59
C GLY A 158 -1.69 -1.83 -6.87
N LEU A 159 -0.91 -0.77 -7.13
CA LEU A 159 -1.48 0.52 -7.54
C LEU A 159 -2.23 0.42 -8.86
N GLY A 160 -1.67 -0.29 -9.85
CA GLY A 160 -2.36 -0.54 -11.12
C GLY A 160 -3.69 -1.27 -10.93
N ALA A 161 -3.73 -2.28 -10.06
CA ALA A 161 -4.96 -2.98 -9.70
C ALA A 161 -5.98 -2.07 -8.99
N HIS A 162 -5.54 -1.19 -8.09
CA HIS A 162 -6.43 -0.21 -7.48
C HIS A 162 -6.98 0.79 -8.51
N LEU A 163 -6.15 1.29 -9.44
CA LEU A 163 -6.61 2.19 -10.49
C LEU A 163 -7.61 1.50 -11.43
N TRP A 164 -7.38 0.24 -11.76
CA TRP A 164 -8.36 -0.56 -12.50
C TRP A 164 -9.66 -0.67 -11.72
N TYR A 165 -9.62 -1.07 -10.45
CA TYR A 165 -10.85 -1.18 -9.66
C TYR A 165 -11.59 0.16 -9.52
N MET A 166 -10.87 1.26 -9.31
CA MET A 166 -11.45 2.61 -9.30
C MET A 166 -12.19 2.92 -10.60
N TRP A 167 -11.63 2.54 -11.76
CA TRP A 167 -12.28 2.72 -13.06
C TRP A 167 -13.56 1.89 -13.18
N SER A 168 -13.52 0.63 -12.73
CA SER A 168 -14.70 -0.24 -12.68
C SER A 168 -15.78 0.35 -11.78
N LEU A 169 -15.42 0.76 -10.56
CA LEU A 169 -16.32 1.40 -9.60
C LEU A 169 -16.96 2.67 -10.16
N ALA A 170 -16.19 3.51 -10.85
CA ALA A 170 -16.69 4.73 -11.49
C ALA A 170 -17.70 4.42 -12.60
N SER A 171 -17.51 3.35 -13.36
CA SER A 171 -18.44 2.94 -14.42
C SER A 171 -19.82 2.47 -13.90
N HIS A 172 -19.90 2.11 -12.63
CA HIS A 172 -21.15 1.73 -11.96
C HIS A 172 -21.88 2.90 -11.29
N LEU A 173 -21.32 4.12 -11.32
CA LEU A 173 -21.99 5.29 -10.77
C LEU A 173 -23.18 5.67 -11.65
N GLN A 174 -24.38 5.65 -11.07
CA GLN A 174 -25.58 6.19 -11.70
C GLN A 174 -25.56 7.71 -11.56
N TYR A 175 -25.32 8.41 -12.66
CA TYR A 175 -25.50 9.86 -12.72
C TYR A 175 -26.99 10.14 -12.79
N GLN A 176 -27.52 10.88 -11.82
CA GLN A 176 -28.83 11.50 -12.01
C GLN A 176 -28.64 12.60 -13.05
N ASP A 177 -29.07 12.33 -14.29
CA ASP A 177 -29.17 13.36 -15.29
C ASP A 177 -30.05 14.47 -14.71
N ALA A 178 -29.46 15.64 -14.52
CA ALA A 178 -30.21 16.86 -14.26
C ALA A 178 -31.03 17.14 -15.53
N SER A 179 -32.20 16.52 -15.63
CA SER A 179 -33.22 16.96 -16.58
C SER A 179 -33.52 18.44 -16.26
N PRO A 180 -33.54 19.32 -17.27
CA PRO A 180 -33.61 20.76 -17.09
C PRO A 180 -34.86 21.26 -16.36
#